data_AF-A0AAE3AB89-F1
#
_entry.id   AF-A0AAE3AB89-F1
#
_cell.length_a   1.000
_cell.length_b   1.000
_cell.length_c   1.000
_cell.angle_alpha   90.00
_cell.angle_beta   90.00
_cell.angle_gamma   90.00
#
_symmetry.space_group_name_H-M   'P 1'
#
loop_
_entity.id
_entity.type
_entity.pdbx_description
1 polymer ?
#
loop_
_entity_poly.entity_id
_entity_poly.type
_entity_poly.pdbx_seq_one_letter_code
_entity_poly.pdbx_strand_id
1 'polypeptide(L)'
;MRFLHERPIVPVGAVPQKNAKNKRKAINKYTANGRELIHKNLAINTDAMLWLMRNPVKGRSIEYADNRISLFAAQYGKCAVTGLPMEVHDLHCHHKVPSSKGGTDAYENLILVSKAVHVITHATSEITIREYLNPLQLDDSKLAKLNKLRTMAEMPVIIL
;
A
#
# COMPACT_ATOMS: atom_id res chain seq x y z
N MET A 1 -23.89 4.66 -34.73
CA MET A 1 -22.86 5.63 -35.16
C MET A 1 -23.10 5.88 -36.65
N ARG A 2 -23.18 7.15 -37.09
CA ARG A 2 -23.48 7.47 -38.50
C ARG A 2 -22.18 7.82 -39.23
N PHE A 3 -22.08 7.52 -40.52
CA PHE A 3 -20.88 7.74 -41.32
C PHE A 3 -21.23 8.53 -42.59
N LEU A 4 -20.31 9.38 -43.05
CA LEU A 4 -20.38 10.06 -44.34
C LEU A 4 -18.99 9.98 -45.00
N HIS A 5 -18.92 9.44 -46.21
CA HIS A 5 -17.64 9.15 -46.89
C HIS A 5 -16.65 8.39 -46.00
N GLU A 6 -17.11 7.30 -45.36
CA GLU A 6 -16.32 6.46 -44.44
C GLU A 6 -15.79 7.17 -43.19
N ARG A 7 -16.18 8.42 -42.95
CA ARG A 7 -15.82 9.17 -41.74
C ARG A 7 -16.96 9.15 -40.75
N PRO A 8 -16.71 8.80 -39.48
CA PRO A 8 -17.74 8.85 -38.45
C PRO A 8 -18.20 10.29 -38.24
N ILE A 9 -19.51 10.51 -38.32
CA ILE A 9 -20.14 11.77 -37.92
C ILE A 9 -20.72 11.59 -36.53
N VAL A 10 -20.31 12.46 -35.61
CA VAL A 10 -20.94 12.63 -34.31
C VAL A 10 -21.91 13.81 -34.41
N PRO A 11 -23.22 13.58 -34.53
CA PRO A 11 -24.18 14.68 -34.60
C PRO A 11 -24.16 15.45 -33.27
N VAL A 12 -23.99 16.77 -33.34
CA VAL A 12 -23.92 17.65 -32.16
C VAL A 12 -25.16 17.49 -31.26
N GLY A 13 -26.33 17.28 -31.85
CA GLY A 13 -27.58 17.03 -31.11
C GLY A 13 -27.68 15.68 -30.41
N ALA A 14 -26.78 14.73 -30.69
CA ALA A 14 -26.68 13.48 -29.94
C ALA A 14 -25.75 13.59 -28.73
N VAL A 15 -25.13 14.76 -28.51
CA VAL A 15 -24.37 15.05 -27.29
C VAL A 15 -25.36 15.65 -26.28
N PRO A 16 -25.77 14.90 -25.24
CA PRO A 16 -26.66 15.44 -24.22
C PRO A 16 -25.98 16.62 -23.52
N GLN A 17 -26.61 17.80 -23.57
CA GLN A 17 -26.14 18.97 -22.86
C GLN A 17 -26.61 18.93 -21.40
N LYS A 18 -25.76 19.41 -20.49
CA LYS A 18 -26.10 19.57 -19.08
C LYS A 18 -25.92 21.03 -18.72
N ASN A 19 -26.92 21.61 -18.06
CA ASN A 19 -26.84 22.98 -17.57
C ASN A 19 -25.61 23.14 -16.66
N ALA A 20 -24.82 24.17 -16.91
CA ALA A 20 -23.71 24.54 -16.04
C ALA A 20 -24.24 24.85 -14.64
N LYS A 21 -23.83 24.05 -13.66
CA LYS A 21 -24.18 24.27 -12.26
C LYS A 21 -23.04 25.04 -11.61
N ASN A 22 -23.36 26.20 -11.03
CA ASN A 22 -22.40 26.92 -10.19
C ASN A 22 -21.96 26.06 -9.01
N LYS A 23 -20.71 26.25 -8.58
CA LYS A 23 -20.19 25.62 -7.37
C LYS A 23 -21.07 26.02 -6.19
N ARG A 24 -21.49 25.04 -5.37
CA ARG A 24 -22.25 25.31 -4.14
C ARG A 24 -21.46 26.31 -3.28
N LYS A 25 -22.10 27.40 -2.85
CA LYS A 25 -21.47 28.44 -2.02
C LYS A 25 -20.84 27.89 -0.73
N ALA A 26 -21.43 26.83 -0.18
CA ALA A 26 -20.89 26.14 0.99
C ALA A 26 -19.55 25.43 0.74
N ILE A 27 -19.22 25.05 -0.50
CA ILE A 27 -17.97 24.38 -0.83
C ILE A 27 -16.86 25.41 -1.00
N ASN A 28 -15.91 25.41 -0.07
CA ASN A 28 -14.73 26.25 -0.10
C ASN A 28 -13.48 25.40 0.20
N LYS A 29 -12.44 25.49 -0.65
CA LYS A 29 -11.19 24.73 -0.49
C LYS A 29 -10.32 25.26 0.66
N TYR A 30 -10.55 26.50 1.09
CA TYR A 30 -9.72 27.19 2.07
C TYR A 30 -10.29 27.11 3.49
N THR A 31 -11.60 26.89 3.66
CA THR A 31 -12.22 26.71 4.98
C THR A 31 -12.38 25.22 5.32
N ALA A 32 -12.24 24.86 6.60
CA ALA A 32 -12.40 23.48 7.06
C ALA A 32 -13.80 22.94 6.72
N ASN A 33 -14.85 23.64 7.16
CA ASN A 33 -16.25 23.27 6.91
C ASN A 33 -16.57 23.13 5.41
N GLY A 34 -15.96 23.95 4.56
CA GLY A 34 -16.16 23.89 3.11
C GLY A 34 -15.42 22.73 2.45
N ARG A 35 -14.26 22.32 2.98
CA ARG A 35 -13.49 21.16 2.51
C ARG A 35 -14.15 19.85 2.87
N GLU A 36 -14.76 19.74 4.04
CA GLU A 36 -15.45 18.51 4.48
C GLU A 36 -16.54 18.06 3.49
N LEU A 37 -17.15 19.00 2.76
CA LEU A 37 -18.15 18.71 1.71
C LEU A 37 -17.57 18.05 0.45
N ILE A 38 -16.26 18.08 0.26
CA ILE A 38 -15.57 17.58 -0.95
C ILE A 38 -14.38 16.66 -0.66
N HIS A 39 -13.87 16.63 0.56
CA HIS A 39 -12.72 15.82 0.97
C HIS A 39 -12.92 15.28 2.39
N LYS A 40 -12.63 13.99 2.57
CA LYS A 40 -12.48 13.37 3.88
C LYS A 40 -10.99 13.24 4.19
N ASN A 41 -10.61 13.47 5.45
CA ASN A 41 -9.24 13.24 5.88
C ASN A 41 -8.90 11.75 5.77
N LEU A 42 -7.64 11.46 5.46
CA LEU A 42 -7.15 10.08 5.42
C LEU A 42 -7.19 9.54 6.86
N ALA A 43 -7.95 8.47 7.08
CA ALA A 43 -8.12 7.85 8.39
C ALA A 43 -6.93 6.92 8.73
N ILE A 44 -5.73 7.50 8.77
CA ILE A 44 -4.49 6.83 9.19
C ILE A 44 -4.02 7.38 10.54
N ASN A 45 -3.30 6.56 11.30
CA ASN A 45 -2.71 7.00 12.56
C ASN A 45 -1.59 8.03 12.26
N THR A 46 -1.89 9.31 12.49
CA THR A 46 -0.96 10.41 12.21
C THR A 46 0.24 10.43 13.15
N ASP A 47 0.07 9.99 14.39
CA ASP A 47 1.17 9.93 15.37
C ASP A 47 2.19 8.88 14.95
N ALA A 48 1.72 7.72 14.50
CA ALA A 48 2.57 6.68 13.94
C ALA A 48 3.31 7.17 12.68
N MET A 49 2.63 7.90 11.79
CA MET A 49 3.26 8.47 10.60
C MET A 49 4.34 9.50 10.96
N LEU A 50 4.07 10.41 11.90
CA LEU A 50 5.04 11.39 12.39
C LEU A 50 6.24 10.71 13.06
N TRP A 51 6.00 9.61 13.78
CA TRP A 51 7.08 8.81 14.34
C TRP A 51 7.97 8.21 13.25
N LEU A 52 7.40 7.65 12.18
CA LEU A 52 8.17 7.12 11.04
C LEU A 52 9.04 8.20 10.38
N MET A 53 8.50 9.42 10.22
CA MET A 53 9.23 10.56 9.66
C MET A 53 10.41 10.99 10.53
N ARG A 54 10.25 10.97 11.85
CA ARG A 54 11.29 11.37 12.82
C ARG A 54 12.32 10.28 13.08
N ASN A 55 12.03 9.04 12.71
CA ASN A 55 12.87 7.87 12.98
C ASN A 55 13.22 7.13 11.67
N PRO A 56 14.03 7.73 10.79
CA PRO A 56 14.54 7.05 9.61
C PRO A 56 15.48 5.90 10.02
N VAL A 57 15.49 4.83 9.23
CA VAL A 57 16.38 3.68 9.46
C VAL A 57 17.81 4.09 9.11
N LYS A 58 18.71 4.07 10.11
CA LYS A 58 20.12 4.44 9.92
C LYS A 58 20.78 3.55 8.87
N GLY A 59 21.58 4.17 7.99
CA GLY A 59 22.30 3.47 6.92
C GLY A 59 21.46 3.09 5.70
N ARG A 60 20.18 3.48 5.65
CA ARG A 60 19.32 3.37 4.45
C ARG A 60 19.29 4.68 3.66
N SER A 61 18.90 4.59 2.40
CA SER A 61 18.79 5.74 1.51
C SER A 61 17.66 6.69 1.91
N ILE A 62 17.69 7.92 1.39
CA ILE A 62 16.60 8.88 1.54
C ILE A 62 15.34 8.36 0.82
N GLU A 63 15.50 7.74 -0.34
CA GLU A 63 14.41 7.10 -1.09
C GLU A 63 13.69 6.03 -0.25
N TYR A 64 14.44 5.17 0.44
CA TYR A 64 13.86 4.17 1.33
C TYR A 64 13.03 4.79 2.46
N ALA A 65 13.52 5.88 3.06
CA ALA A 65 12.80 6.58 4.12
C ALA A 65 11.48 7.21 3.61
N ASP A 66 11.52 7.87 2.46
CA ASP A 66 10.34 8.47 1.83
C ASP A 66 9.32 7.41 1.40
N ASN A 67 9.78 6.34 0.74
CA ASN A 67 8.94 5.23 0.32
C ASN A 67 8.31 4.49 1.50
N ARG A 68 9.01 4.36 2.63
CA ARG A 68 8.45 3.76 3.86
C ARG A 68 7.27 4.57 4.41
N ILE A 69 7.32 5.91 4.37
CA ILE A 69 6.22 6.78 4.79
C ILE A 69 5.07 6.68 3.79
N SER A 70 5.39 6.75 2.49
CA SER A 70 4.41 6.62 1.41
C SER A 70 3.65 5.29 1.47
N LEU A 71 4.35 4.18 1.73
CA LEU A 71 3.74 2.87 1.92
C LEU A 71 2.88 2.80 3.17
N PHE A 72 3.27 3.46 4.27
CA PHE A 72 2.44 3.50 5.48
C PHE A 72 1.07 4.13 5.21
N ALA A 73 1.06 5.26 4.50
CA ALA A 73 -0.17 5.90 4.07
C ALA A 73 -0.98 5.01 3.10
N ALA A 74 -0.33 4.43 2.09
CA ALA A 74 -0.98 3.58 1.09
C ALA A 74 -1.56 2.27 1.67
N GLN A 75 -0.89 1.69 2.67
CA GLN A 75 -1.31 0.48 3.37
C GLN A 75 -2.21 0.75 4.58
N TYR A 76 -2.60 2.00 4.82
CA TYR A 76 -3.41 2.41 5.97
C TYR A 76 -2.81 1.96 7.33
N GLY A 77 -1.48 1.95 7.43
CA GLY A 77 -0.77 1.46 8.61
C GLY A 77 -0.96 -0.03 8.92
N LYS A 78 -1.42 -0.83 7.96
CA LYS A 78 -1.68 -2.26 8.12
C LYS A 78 -0.59 -3.11 7.48
N CYS A 79 -0.39 -4.30 8.04
CA CYS A 79 0.46 -5.32 7.45
C CYS A 79 -0.13 -5.75 6.08
N ALA A 80 0.69 -5.75 5.03
CA ALA A 80 0.21 -6.12 3.69
C ALA A 80 -0.26 -7.57 3.59
N VAL A 81 0.26 -8.45 4.45
CA VAL A 81 -0.11 -9.87 4.49
C VAL A 81 -1.35 -10.06 5.36
N THR A 82 -1.30 -9.69 6.65
CA THR A 82 -2.38 -9.99 7.59
C THR A 82 -3.58 -9.05 7.48
N GLY A 83 -3.37 -7.83 6.98
CA GLY A 83 -4.37 -6.75 6.97
C GLY A 83 -4.64 -6.13 8.33
N LEU A 84 -3.89 -6.52 9.37
CA LEU A 84 -4.04 -5.98 10.72
C LEU A 84 -3.23 -4.68 10.89
N PRO A 85 -3.73 -3.71 11.68
CA PRO A 85 -2.94 -2.53 12.06
C PRO A 85 -1.63 -2.94 12.73
N MET A 86 -0.57 -2.18 12.47
CA MET A 86 0.74 -2.40 13.06
C MET A 86 1.14 -1.19 13.91
N GLU A 87 1.74 -1.48 15.07
CA GLU A 87 2.44 -0.46 15.85
C GLU A 87 3.76 -0.09 15.19
N VAL A 88 4.27 1.11 15.48
CA VAL A 88 5.50 1.64 14.86
C VAL A 88 6.74 0.76 15.09
N HIS A 89 6.77 0.01 16.19
CA HIS A 89 7.86 -0.91 16.52
C HIS A 89 7.75 -2.28 15.85
N ASP A 90 6.55 -2.65 15.41
CA ASP A 90 6.30 -3.89 14.66
C ASP A 90 6.41 -3.67 13.14
N LEU A 91 6.34 -2.41 12.69
CA LEU A 91 6.42 -2.04 11.28
C LEU A 91 7.83 -2.26 10.71
N HIS A 92 7.94 -3.28 9.85
CA HIS A 92 9.13 -3.56 9.07
C HIS A 92 8.87 -3.26 7.59
N CYS A 93 9.83 -2.58 6.95
CA CYS A 93 9.81 -2.38 5.50
C CYS A 93 10.71 -3.42 4.84
N HIS A 94 10.10 -4.25 4.01
CA HIS A 94 10.70 -5.42 3.38
C HIS A 94 10.92 -5.17 1.89
N HIS A 95 12.10 -5.51 1.40
CA HIS A 95 12.41 -5.61 -0.02
C HIS A 95 11.88 -6.95 -0.55
N LYS A 96 10.88 -6.91 -1.45
CA LYS A 96 10.27 -8.10 -2.05
C LYS A 96 11.32 -8.92 -2.80
N VAL A 97 12.11 -8.25 -3.64
CA VAL A 97 13.35 -8.79 -4.19
C VAL A 97 14.49 -8.32 -3.29
N PRO A 98 15.28 -9.22 -2.66
CA PRO A 98 16.37 -8.85 -1.78
C PRO A 98 17.45 -8.01 -2.48
N SER A 99 18.12 -7.12 -1.73
CA SER A 99 19.19 -6.28 -2.28
C SER A 99 20.38 -7.09 -2.81
N SER A 100 20.68 -8.25 -2.19
CA SER A 100 21.72 -9.18 -2.68
C SER A 100 21.42 -9.76 -4.07
N LYS A 101 20.17 -9.66 -4.52
CA LYS A 101 19.67 -10.13 -5.82
C LYS A 101 19.32 -8.98 -6.76
N GLY A 102 19.82 -7.77 -6.49
CA GLY A 102 19.58 -6.59 -7.31
C GLY A 102 18.30 -5.82 -6.98
N GLY A 103 17.62 -6.16 -5.88
CA GLY A 103 16.48 -5.39 -5.40
C GLY A 103 16.87 -3.98 -4.94
N THR A 104 16.14 -2.97 -5.43
CA THR A 104 16.39 -1.55 -5.14
C THR A 104 15.43 -1.02 -4.07
N ASP A 105 15.65 0.23 -3.62
CA ASP A 105 14.75 0.95 -2.73
C ASP A 105 13.53 1.56 -3.44
N ALA A 106 13.31 1.20 -4.72
CA ALA A 106 12.16 1.65 -5.50
C ALA A 106 10.84 1.22 -4.83
N TYR A 107 9.86 2.12 -4.86
CA TYR A 107 8.56 1.95 -4.19
C TYR A 107 7.89 0.60 -4.48
N GLU A 108 7.93 0.15 -5.74
CA GLU A 108 7.33 -1.11 -6.18
C GLU A 108 8.01 -2.36 -5.61
N ASN A 109 9.28 -2.27 -5.22
CA ASN A 109 10.03 -3.35 -4.59
C ASN A 109 9.86 -3.38 -3.06
N LEU A 110 9.28 -2.34 -2.46
CA LEU A 110 9.10 -2.24 -1.02
C LEU A 110 7.68 -2.63 -0.60
N ILE A 111 7.55 -3.15 0.62
CA ILE A 111 6.26 -3.45 1.25
C ILE A 111 6.38 -3.38 2.77
N LEU A 112 5.34 -2.91 3.46
CA LEU A 112 5.31 -2.93 4.92
C LEU A 112 4.62 -4.20 5.44
N VAL A 113 5.29 -4.86 6.37
CA VAL A 113 4.84 -6.08 7.02
C VAL A 113 5.15 -6.01 8.52
N SER A 114 4.48 -6.85 9.31
CA SER A 114 4.81 -6.97 10.74
C SER A 114 6.16 -7.66 10.90
N LYS A 115 6.78 -7.50 12.07
CA LYS A 115 8.05 -8.18 12.39
C LYS A 115 7.91 -9.69 12.26
N ALA A 116 6.82 -10.26 12.75
CA ALA A 116 6.54 -11.70 12.64
C ALA A 116 6.48 -12.15 11.17
N VAL A 117 5.74 -11.44 10.31
CA VAL A 117 5.66 -11.77 8.89
C VAL A 117 7.01 -11.60 8.19
N HIS A 118 7.78 -10.56 8.54
CA HIS A 118 9.12 -10.38 7.97
C HIS A 118 10.05 -11.54 8.35
N VAL A 119 10.02 -11.99 9.61
CA VAL A 119 10.79 -13.16 10.06
C VAL A 119 10.38 -14.41 9.29
N ILE A 120 9.07 -14.69 9.20
CA ILE A 120 8.59 -15.85 8.43
C ILE A 120 9.00 -15.74 6.97
N THR A 121 9.04 -14.56 6.36
CA THR A 121 9.40 -14.41 4.94
C THR A 121 10.81 -14.92 4.63
N HIS A 122 11.76 -14.76 5.56
CA HIS A 122 13.16 -15.18 5.40
C HIS A 122 13.55 -16.44 6.17
N ALA A 123 12.64 -17.00 6.97
CA ALA A 123 12.94 -18.19 7.77
C ALA A 123 13.15 -19.43 6.89
N THR A 124 14.27 -20.12 7.13
CA THR A 124 14.61 -21.43 6.54
C THR A 124 14.20 -22.59 7.46
N SER A 125 14.27 -22.40 8.77
CA SER A 125 13.92 -23.41 9.77
C SER A 125 12.40 -23.55 9.89
N GLU A 126 11.92 -24.79 9.74
CA GLU A 126 10.51 -25.12 9.90
C GLU A 126 9.99 -24.83 11.31
N ILE A 127 10.84 -24.99 12.33
CA ILE A 127 10.49 -24.70 13.73
C ILE A 127 10.15 -23.22 13.88
N THR A 128 11.02 -22.34 13.37
CA THR A 128 10.80 -20.89 13.39
C THR A 128 9.57 -20.49 12.57
N ILE A 129 9.37 -21.11 11.41
CA ILE A 129 8.17 -20.84 10.60
C ILE A 129 6.92 -21.16 11.42
N ARG A 130 6.81 -22.35 12.02
CA ARG A 130 5.65 -22.76 12.80
C ARG A 130 5.43 -21.86 14.03
N GLU A 131 6.49 -21.53 14.75
CA GLU A 131 6.43 -20.65 15.93
C GLU A 131 5.78 -19.30 15.63
N TYR A 132 6.17 -18.66 14.53
CA TYR A 132 5.63 -17.35 14.15
C TYR A 132 4.32 -17.44 13.35
N LEU A 133 4.07 -18.54 12.63
CA LEU A 133 2.88 -18.70 11.79
C LEU A 133 1.64 -19.06 12.61
N ASN A 134 1.78 -19.91 13.63
CA ASN A 134 0.66 -20.40 14.45
C ASN A 134 -0.17 -19.26 15.09
N PRO A 135 0.43 -18.22 15.69
CA PRO A 135 -0.34 -17.13 16.29
C PRO A 135 -1.07 -16.26 15.26
N LEU A 136 -0.61 -16.24 14.00
CA LEU A 136 -1.17 -15.37 12.97
C LEU A 136 -2.47 -15.92 12.36
N GLN A 137 -2.71 -17.24 12.49
CA GLN A 137 -3.91 -17.93 11.99
C GLN A 137 -4.31 -17.44 10.58
N LEU A 138 -3.36 -17.53 9.64
CA LEU A 138 -3.57 -17.04 8.28
C LEU A 138 -4.57 -17.93 7.54
N ASP A 139 -5.53 -17.29 6.87
CA ASP A 139 -6.35 -17.94 5.85
C ASP A 139 -5.52 -18.20 4.57
N ASP A 140 -6.03 -19.05 3.67
CA ASP A 140 -5.36 -19.43 2.43
C ASP A 140 -4.98 -18.23 1.55
N SER A 141 -5.79 -17.17 1.57
CA SER A 141 -5.53 -15.95 0.78
C SER A 141 -4.32 -15.18 1.33
N LYS A 142 -4.25 -15.03 2.66
CA LYS A 142 -3.12 -14.39 3.35
C LYS A 142 -1.86 -15.26 3.25
N LEU A 143 -2.00 -16.58 3.36
CA LEU A 143 -0.88 -17.51 3.17
C LEU A 143 -0.33 -17.42 1.75
N ALA A 144 -1.18 -17.32 0.72
CA ALA A 144 -0.75 -17.11 -0.65
C ALA A 144 0.03 -15.79 -0.83
N LYS A 145 -0.39 -14.71 -0.16
CA LYS A 145 0.38 -13.44 -0.17
C LYS A 145 1.75 -13.59 0.49
N LEU A 146 1.82 -14.27 1.63
CA LEU A 146 3.09 -14.56 2.30
C LEU A 146 4.01 -15.41 1.41
N ASN A 147 3.47 -16.49 0.81
CA ASN A 147 4.22 -17.35 -0.08
C ASN A 147 4.72 -16.62 -1.33
N LYS A 148 3.95 -15.67 -1.87
CA LYS A 148 4.42 -14.80 -2.96
C LYS A 148 5.65 -13.99 -2.55
N LEU A 149 5.68 -13.43 -1.34
CA LEU A 149 6.87 -12.73 -0.83
C LEU A 149 8.04 -13.69 -0.63
N ARG A 150 7.79 -14.88 -0.07
CA ARG A 150 8.82 -15.93 0.08
C ARG A 150 9.44 -16.29 -1.27
N THR A 151 8.64 -16.53 -2.29
CA THR A 151 9.14 -16.83 -3.65
C THR A 151 9.98 -15.69 -4.22
N MET A 152 9.57 -14.42 -4.05
CA MET A 152 10.36 -13.27 -4.51
C MET A 152 11.69 -13.13 -3.75
N ALA A 153 11.73 -13.60 -2.50
CA ALA A 153 12.93 -13.70 -1.68
C ALA A 153 13.73 -15.00 -1.90
N GLU A 154 13.39 -15.81 -2.92
CA GLU A 154 14.00 -17.12 -3.21
C GLU A 154 13.86 -18.15 -2.08
N MET A 155 12.82 -18.03 -1.27
CA MET A 155 12.50 -18.93 -0.16
C MET A 155 11.43 -19.96 -0.60
N PRO A 156 11.50 -21.21 -0.10
CA PRO A 156 10.50 -22.22 -0.43
C PRO A 156 9.13 -21.83 0.12
N VAL A 157 8.07 -22.19 -0.60
CA VAL A 157 6.69 -21.94 -0.14
C VAL A 157 6.36 -22.78 1.09
N ILE A 158 5.52 -22.23 1.96
CA ILE A 158 4.97 -22.94 3.11
C ILE A 158 3.72 -23.69 2.65
N ILE A 159 3.69 -24.99 2.93
CA ILE A 159 2.54 -25.87 2.71
C ILE A 159 2.08 -26.32 4.11
N LEU A 160 0.82 -26.06 4.43
CA LEU A 160 0.20 -26.41 5.72
C LEU A 160 -0.44 -27.79 5.66
#